data_AF-A0A239KCZ2-F1
#
_entry.id   AF-A0A239KCZ2-F1
#
_cell.length_a   1.000
_cell.length_b   1.000
_cell.length_c   1.000
_cell.angle_alpha   90.00
_cell.angle_beta   90.00
_cell.angle_gamma   90.00
#
_symmetry.space_group_name_H-M   'P 1'
#
loop_
_entity.id
_entity.type
_entity.pdbx_description
1 polymer ?
#
loop_
_entity_poly.entity_id
_entity_poly.type
_entity_poly.pdbx_seq_one_letter_code
_entity_poly.pdbx_strand_id
1 'polypeptide(L)'
;MPPAHDVQATGSRVEALISELGTLTDPAARAKAEELVRVLVELYGAGLERVVEIVTEAEDAKVLRRLVGDPLVSGLLVLHDLHPLSTAERVREALDTVRPLLGLHEGGVELLDVDESGVVRLRLRGTCHGCSSSQTTVTDAIERAVVAAAPEVSRVDVEGVVDDRAPLLQIRHRPPGSCPVPEAVS
;
A
#
# COMPACT_ATOMS: atom_id res chain seq x y z
N MET A 1 -26.55 -7.03 13.86
CA MET A 1 -25.16 -6.65 13.59
C MET A 1 -24.75 -5.68 14.68
N PRO A 2 -23.76 -6.00 15.53
CA PRO A 2 -23.15 -4.97 16.36
C PRO A 2 -22.63 -3.84 15.46
N PRO A 3 -22.63 -2.57 15.90
CA PRO A 3 -22.07 -1.50 15.10
C PRO A 3 -20.63 -1.90 14.77
N ALA A 4 -20.26 -1.84 13.50
CA ALA A 4 -18.85 -1.92 13.13
C ALA A 4 -18.19 -0.79 13.92
N HIS A 5 -17.41 -1.14 14.95
CA HIS A 5 -16.50 -0.17 15.55
C HIS A 5 -15.73 0.42 14.39
N ASP A 6 -15.65 1.75 14.30
CA ASP A 6 -14.91 2.40 13.23
C ASP A 6 -13.43 2.06 13.45
N VAL A 7 -13.00 0.98 12.80
CA VAL A 7 -11.66 0.40 12.89
C VAL A 7 -10.63 1.42 12.47
N GLN A 8 -10.96 2.21 11.44
CA GLN A 8 -10.07 3.24 10.92
C GLN A 8 -9.93 4.39 11.92
N ALA A 9 -11.03 4.86 12.51
CA ALA A 9 -10.96 5.86 13.58
C ALA A 9 -10.22 5.33 14.81
N THR A 10 -10.42 4.06 15.16
CA THR A 10 -9.72 3.42 16.28
C THR A 10 -8.22 3.33 16.00
N GLY A 11 -7.83 2.90 14.79
CA GLY A 11 -6.44 2.86 14.34
C GLY A 11 -5.78 4.23 14.37
N SER A 12 -6.41 5.25 13.79
CA SER A 12 -5.93 6.64 13.84
C SER A 12 -5.77 7.15 15.27
N ARG A 13 -6.67 6.77 16.18
CA ARG A 13 -6.55 7.15 17.58
C ARG A 13 -5.38 6.45 18.27
N VAL A 14 -5.15 5.18 17.98
CA VAL A 14 -3.99 4.42 18.50
C VAL A 14 -2.69 5.05 18.01
N GLU A 15 -2.58 5.35 16.72
CA GLU A 15 -1.40 6.00 16.12
C GLU A 15 -1.12 7.37 16.75
N ALA A 16 -2.15 8.19 16.92
CA ALA A 16 -2.02 9.50 17.59
C ALA A 16 -1.51 9.34 19.03
N LEU A 17 -2.05 8.40 19.80
CA LEU A 17 -1.62 8.13 21.17
C LEU A 17 -0.17 7.61 21.23
N ILE A 18 0.23 6.72 20.32
CA ILE A 18 1.62 6.24 20.24
C ILE A 18 2.58 7.40 19.92
N SER A 19 2.20 8.29 19.00
CA SER A 19 2.97 9.49 18.68
C SER A 19 3.09 10.42 19.88
N GLU A 20 2.00 10.69 20.59
CA GLU A 20 2.00 11.46 21.84
C GLU A 20 2.93 10.83 22.88
N LEU A 21 2.87 9.52 23.09
CA LEU A 21 3.77 8.80 24.01
C LEU A 21 5.24 8.95 23.64
N GLY A 22 5.58 8.97 22.34
CA GLY A 22 6.94 9.20 21.84
C GLY A 22 7.49 10.58 22.19
N THR A 23 6.62 11.58 22.43
CA THR A 23 7.02 12.95 22.79
C THR A 23 7.24 13.19 24.29
N LEU A 24 6.98 12.18 25.13
CA LEU A 24 7.19 12.29 26.58
C LEU A 24 8.66 12.56 26.91
N THR A 25 8.90 13.56 27.76
CA THR A 25 10.24 13.93 28.23
C THR A 25 10.75 13.05 29.37
N ASP A 26 9.85 12.38 30.11
CA ASP A 26 10.22 11.43 31.16
C ASP A 26 10.57 10.06 30.56
N PRO A 27 11.86 9.64 30.59
CA PRO A 27 12.28 8.37 30.02
C PRO A 27 11.67 7.16 30.75
N ALA A 28 11.36 7.26 32.04
CA ALA A 28 10.77 6.15 32.80
C ALA A 28 9.29 5.95 32.43
N ALA A 29 8.54 7.04 32.25
CA ALA A 29 7.15 6.97 31.78
C ALA A 29 7.08 6.41 30.36
N ARG A 30 7.97 6.85 29.45
CA ARG A 30 8.04 6.34 28.08
C ARG A 30 8.35 4.85 28.03
N ALA A 31 9.36 4.39 28.77
CA ALA A 31 9.73 2.97 28.82
C ALA A 31 8.59 2.08 29.33
N LYS A 32 7.85 2.51 30.36
CA LYS A 32 6.68 1.77 30.87
C LYS A 32 5.53 1.72 29.86
N ALA A 33 5.31 2.79 29.11
CA ALA A 33 4.28 2.82 28.09
C ALA A 33 4.63 1.87 26.94
N GLU A 34 5.89 1.88 26.48
CA GLU A 34 6.40 0.94 25.47
C GLU A 34 6.30 -0.53 25.94
N GLU A 35 6.66 -0.80 27.20
CA GLU A 35 6.53 -2.12 27.82
C GLU A 35 5.06 -2.58 27.87
N LEU A 36 4.14 -1.71 28.29
CA LEU A 36 2.72 -2.02 28.33
C LEU A 36 2.17 -2.38 26.94
N VAL A 37 2.49 -1.57 25.92
CA VAL A 37 2.05 -1.83 24.54
C VAL A 37 2.60 -3.16 24.05
N ARG A 38 3.89 -3.43 24.28
CA ARG A 38 4.53 -4.70 23.92
C ARG A 38 3.81 -5.89 24.56
N VAL A 39 3.60 -5.87 25.87
CA VAL A 39 2.95 -6.97 26.60
C VAL A 39 1.50 -7.16 26.16
N LEU A 40 0.77 -6.09 25.86
CA LEU A 40 -0.59 -6.19 25.33
C LEU A 40 -0.62 -6.83 23.94
N VAL A 41 0.26 -6.39 23.03
CA VAL A 41 0.35 -6.96 21.68
C VAL A 41 0.78 -8.43 21.73
N GLU A 42 1.72 -8.79 22.59
CA GLU A 42 2.12 -10.20 22.82
C GLU A 42 0.94 -11.04 23.35
N LEU A 43 0.20 -10.54 24.32
CA LEU A 43 -0.96 -11.24 24.90
C LEU A 43 -2.06 -11.48 23.85
N TYR A 44 -2.41 -10.46 23.06
CA TYR A 44 -3.42 -10.61 22.01
C TYR A 44 -2.93 -11.47 20.86
N GLY A 45 -1.64 -11.39 20.51
CA GLY A 45 -0.99 -12.24 19.52
C GLY A 45 -1.09 -13.72 19.88
N ALA A 46 -0.75 -14.09 21.13
CA ALA A 46 -0.89 -15.47 21.61
C ALA A 46 -2.34 -15.97 21.56
N GLY A 47 -3.32 -15.09 21.84
CA GLY A 47 -4.73 -15.42 21.70
C GLY A 47 -5.15 -15.68 20.25
N LEU A 48 -4.70 -14.84 19.32
CA LEU A 48 -4.97 -14.98 17.89
C LEU A 48 -4.30 -16.23 17.31
N GLU A 49 -3.05 -16.50 17.68
CA GLU A 49 -2.32 -17.71 17.30
C GLU A 49 -3.12 -18.94 17.71
N ARG A 50 -3.58 -18.99 18.97
CA ARG A 50 -4.38 -20.11 19.43
C ARG A 50 -5.70 -20.26 18.68
N VAL A 51 -6.35 -19.15 18.30
CA VAL A 51 -7.56 -19.21 17.47
C VAL A 51 -7.26 -19.80 16.09
N VAL A 52 -6.16 -19.40 15.46
CA VAL A 52 -5.73 -19.93 14.14
C VAL A 52 -5.38 -21.41 14.23
N GLU A 53 -4.67 -21.82 15.28
CA GLU A 53 -4.36 -23.23 15.56
C GLU A 53 -5.63 -24.06 15.65
N ILE A 54 -6.60 -23.65 16.47
CA ILE A 54 -7.87 -24.38 16.66
C ILE A 54 -8.62 -24.54 15.34
N VAL A 55 -8.66 -23.49 14.50
CA VAL A 55 -9.32 -23.53 13.20
C VAL A 55 -8.59 -24.46 12.23
N THR A 56 -7.26 -24.44 12.26
CA THR A 56 -6.41 -25.29 11.42
C THR A 56 -6.50 -26.76 11.83
N GLU A 57 -6.46 -27.05 13.13
CA GLU A 57 -6.62 -28.40 13.71
C GLU A 57 -7.98 -29.02 13.36
N ALA A 58 -9.03 -28.20 13.25
CA ALA A 58 -10.36 -28.64 12.86
C ALA A 58 -10.50 -28.97 11.35
N GLU A 59 -9.45 -28.74 10.55
CA GLU A 59 -9.43 -28.89 9.08
C GLU A 59 -10.57 -28.12 8.37
N ASP A 60 -11.13 -27.09 8.99
CA ASP A 60 -12.23 -26.30 8.42
C ASP A 60 -11.69 -25.19 7.51
N ALA A 61 -11.29 -25.61 6.31
CA ALA A 61 -10.82 -24.71 5.25
C ALA A 61 -11.85 -23.64 4.86
N LYS A 62 -13.14 -23.81 5.17
CA LYS A 62 -14.17 -22.80 4.90
C LYS A 62 -14.11 -21.69 5.95
N VAL A 63 -13.94 -22.02 7.23
CA VAL A 63 -13.79 -21.03 8.30
C VAL A 63 -12.48 -20.26 8.13
N LEU A 64 -11.37 -20.94 7.85
CA LEU A 64 -10.09 -20.28 7.62
C LEU A 64 -10.18 -19.26 6.46
N ARG A 65 -10.78 -19.65 5.33
CA ARG A 65 -11.01 -18.72 4.20
C ARG A 65 -11.89 -17.52 4.56
N ARG A 66 -12.87 -17.69 5.46
CA ARG A 66 -13.71 -16.57 5.92
C ARG A 66 -12.96 -15.62 6.83
N LEU A 67 -12.05 -16.12 7.67
CA LEU A 67 -11.20 -15.29 8.53
C LEU A 67 -10.22 -14.48 7.68
N VAL A 68 -9.52 -15.14 6.76
CA VAL A 68 -8.56 -14.49 5.84
C VAL A 68 -9.25 -13.51 4.90
N GLY A 69 -10.49 -13.80 4.48
CA GLY A 69 -11.28 -12.90 3.62
C GLY A 69 -11.92 -11.71 4.33
N ASP A 70 -11.89 -11.66 5.67
CA ASP A 70 -12.36 -10.49 6.42
C ASP A 70 -11.21 -9.48 6.56
N PRO A 71 -11.34 -8.22 6.08
CA PRO A 71 -10.24 -7.26 6.06
C PRO A 71 -9.68 -6.93 7.45
N LEU A 72 -10.53 -6.87 8.48
CA LEU A 72 -10.09 -6.58 9.84
C LEU A 72 -9.31 -7.77 10.42
N VAL A 73 -9.86 -8.98 10.28
CA VAL A 73 -9.20 -10.17 10.81
C VAL A 73 -7.89 -10.42 10.07
N SER A 74 -7.89 -10.29 8.74
CA SER A 74 -6.68 -10.43 7.92
C SER A 74 -5.59 -9.44 8.36
N GLY A 75 -5.93 -8.17 8.57
CA GLY A 75 -4.99 -7.15 9.06
C GLY A 75 -4.40 -7.49 10.45
N LEU A 76 -5.22 -8.02 11.36
CA LEU A 76 -4.73 -8.48 12.67
C LEU A 76 -3.79 -9.68 12.53
N LEU A 77 -4.12 -10.65 11.68
CA LEU A 77 -3.26 -11.80 11.44
C LEU A 77 -1.90 -11.39 10.86
N VAL A 78 -1.89 -10.41 9.95
CA VAL A 78 -0.64 -9.86 9.41
C VAL A 78 0.18 -9.16 10.50
N LEU A 79 -0.44 -8.31 11.32
CA LEU A 79 0.25 -7.58 12.39
C LEU A 79 0.95 -8.51 13.39
N HIS A 80 0.44 -9.73 13.55
CA HIS A 80 0.96 -10.74 14.46
C HIS A 80 1.75 -11.86 13.76
N ASP A 81 2.08 -11.73 12.46
CA ASP A 81 2.81 -12.74 11.68
C ASP A 81 2.10 -14.12 11.59
N LEU A 82 0.77 -14.13 11.67
CA LEU A 82 -0.09 -15.33 11.69
C LEU A 82 -0.85 -15.56 10.39
N HIS A 83 -0.67 -14.70 9.38
CA HIS A 83 -1.39 -14.82 8.13
C HIS A 83 -0.86 -16.02 7.31
N PRO A 84 -1.72 -16.90 6.78
CA PRO A 84 -1.28 -18.15 6.13
C PRO A 84 -0.59 -17.95 4.78
N LEU A 85 -0.98 -16.90 4.04
CA LEU A 85 -0.29 -16.49 2.81
C LEU A 85 0.91 -15.61 3.15
N SER A 86 1.98 -15.66 2.35
CA SER A 86 3.09 -14.70 2.38
C SER A 86 2.66 -13.33 1.83
N THR A 87 3.44 -12.28 2.13
CA THR A 87 3.23 -10.93 1.57
C THR A 87 3.13 -10.96 0.05
N ALA A 88 4.05 -11.67 -0.62
CA ALA A 88 4.04 -11.77 -2.08
C ALA A 88 2.80 -12.49 -2.63
N GLU A 89 2.27 -13.49 -1.92
CA GLU A 89 1.00 -14.14 -2.29
C GLU A 89 -0.19 -13.21 -2.11
N ARG A 90 -0.28 -12.50 -0.98
CA ARG A 90 -1.33 -11.51 -0.74
C ARG A 90 -1.33 -10.40 -1.79
N VAL A 91 -0.14 -9.91 -2.15
CA VAL A 91 0.03 -8.93 -3.23
C VAL A 91 -0.45 -9.49 -4.56
N ARG A 92 -0.09 -10.73 -4.92
CA ARG A 92 -0.57 -11.36 -6.16
C ARG A 92 -2.10 -11.48 -6.20
N GLU A 93 -2.72 -11.91 -5.11
CA GLU A 93 -4.20 -12.00 -5.02
C GLU A 93 -4.88 -10.63 -5.14
N ALA A 94 -4.29 -9.59 -4.54
CA ALA A 94 -4.76 -8.21 -4.68
C ALA A 94 -4.68 -7.73 -6.13
N LEU A 95 -3.56 -8.01 -6.81
CA LEU A 95 -3.37 -7.69 -8.22
C LEU A 95 -4.39 -8.41 -9.11
N ASP A 96 -4.68 -9.68 -8.83
CA ASP A 96 -5.68 -10.47 -9.56
C ASP A 96 -7.09 -9.88 -9.43
N THR A 97 -7.41 -9.29 -8.27
CA THR A 97 -8.70 -8.64 -8.04
C THR A 97 -8.86 -7.33 -8.81
N VAL A 98 -7.77 -6.56 -8.98
CA VAL A 98 -7.82 -5.27 -9.71
C VAL A 98 -7.69 -5.40 -11.23
N ARG A 99 -7.09 -6.47 -11.74
CA ARG A 99 -6.90 -6.70 -13.19
C ARG A 99 -8.19 -6.53 -14.01
N PRO A 100 -9.33 -7.18 -13.65
CA PRO A 100 -10.59 -7.00 -14.38
C PRO A 100 -11.16 -5.59 -14.26
N LEU A 101 -11.03 -4.96 -13.09
CA LEU A 101 -11.58 -3.63 -12.80
C LEU A 101 -10.91 -2.53 -13.64
N LEU A 102 -9.64 -2.73 -13.94
CA LEU A 102 -8.82 -1.77 -14.68
C LEU A 102 -8.80 -2.07 -16.19
N GLY A 103 -9.58 -3.05 -16.67
CA GLY A 103 -9.58 -3.48 -18.07
C GLY A 103 -8.21 -4.00 -18.52
N LEU A 104 -7.37 -4.42 -17.58
CA LEU A 104 -6.05 -4.95 -17.85
C LEU A 104 -6.22 -6.39 -18.37
N HIS A 105 -5.77 -6.63 -19.60
CA HIS A 105 -5.68 -7.99 -20.14
C HIS A 105 -4.62 -8.80 -19.37
N GLU A 106 -4.61 -10.12 -19.59
CA GLU A 106 -3.58 -11.05 -19.11
C GLU A 106 -2.16 -10.50 -19.39
N GLY A 107 -1.54 -9.92 -18.35
CA GLY A 107 -0.23 -9.27 -18.43
C GLY A 107 -0.15 -7.84 -17.89
N GLY A 108 -1.28 -7.17 -17.61
CA GLY A 108 -1.35 -5.74 -17.28
C GLY A 108 -0.49 -5.25 -16.11
N VAL A 109 -0.32 -6.07 -15.09
CA VAL A 109 0.52 -5.78 -13.91
C VAL A 109 1.20 -7.06 -13.43
N GLU A 110 2.50 -7.00 -13.21
CA GLU A 110 3.35 -8.11 -12.80
C GLU A 110 4.12 -7.74 -11.53
N LEU A 111 4.09 -8.62 -10.53
CA LEU A 111 4.92 -8.48 -9.34
C LEU A 111 6.36 -8.91 -9.67
N LEU A 112 7.32 -8.00 -9.49
CA LEU A 112 8.74 -8.28 -9.72
C LEU A 112 9.42 -8.75 -8.45
N ASP A 113 9.23 -8.03 -7.35
CA ASP A 113 9.87 -8.32 -6.07
C ASP A 113 9.11 -7.69 -4.91
N VAL A 114 9.30 -8.25 -3.72
CA VAL A 114 8.94 -7.63 -2.44
C VAL A 114 10.19 -7.67 -1.58
N ASP A 115 10.72 -6.50 -1.23
CA ASP A 115 11.92 -6.45 -0.41
C ASP A 115 11.62 -6.55 1.10
N GLU A 116 12.67 -6.78 1.88
CA GLU A 116 12.58 -6.91 3.35
C GLU A 116 12.16 -5.59 4.04
N SER A 117 12.27 -4.45 3.35
CA SER A 117 11.80 -3.15 3.85
C SER A 117 10.33 -2.86 3.51
N GLY A 118 9.64 -3.83 2.90
CA GLY A 118 8.23 -3.71 2.53
C GLY A 118 7.99 -2.91 1.25
N VAL A 119 8.99 -2.74 0.38
CA VAL A 119 8.80 -2.11 -0.93
C VAL A 119 8.42 -3.17 -1.95
N VAL A 120 7.23 -3.00 -2.52
CA VAL A 120 6.70 -3.87 -3.57
C VAL A 120 7.05 -3.26 -4.93
N ARG A 121 7.83 -3.99 -5.74
CA ARG A 121 8.18 -3.58 -7.11
C ARG A 121 7.24 -4.26 -8.10
N LEU A 122 6.52 -3.45 -8.86
CA LEU A 122 5.56 -3.88 -9.88
C LEU A 122 6.00 -3.42 -11.26
N ARG A 123 5.60 -4.15 -12.30
CA ARG A 123 5.72 -3.73 -13.70
C ARG A 123 4.35 -3.68 -14.34
N LEU A 124 3.99 -2.54 -14.93
CA LEU A 124 2.79 -2.44 -15.75
C LEU A 124 3.11 -2.81 -17.20
N ARG A 125 2.35 -3.72 -17.81
CA ARG A 125 2.45 -4.03 -19.25
C ARG A 125 1.13 -3.68 -19.94
N GLY A 126 1.06 -2.54 -20.62
CA GLY A 126 -0.18 -2.14 -21.30
C GLY A 126 -0.10 -0.83 -22.08
N THR A 127 -0.97 -0.69 -23.09
CA THR A 127 -1.00 0.39 -24.08
C THR A 127 -1.67 1.69 -23.60
N CYS A 128 -1.52 2.09 -22.33
CA CYS A 128 -1.86 3.46 -21.91
C CYS A 128 -0.73 4.47 -22.22
N HIS A 129 -0.04 4.25 -23.34
CA HIS A 129 1.17 4.95 -23.81
C HIS A 129 0.95 6.42 -24.22
N GLY A 130 -0.12 7.08 -23.78
CA GLY A 130 -0.42 8.44 -24.26
C GLY A 130 -1.16 9.39 -23.33
N CYS A 131 -1.62 8.94 -22.15
CA CYS A 131 -2.32 9.83 -21.22
C CYS A 131 -1.79 9.63 -19.80
N SER A 132 -0.94 10.56 -19.35
CA SER A 132 -0.34 10.55 -18.01
C SER A 132 -1.39 10.52 -16.89
N SER A 133 -2.56 11.13 -17.11
CA SER A 133 -3.66 11.16 -16.13
C SER A 133 -4.29 9.78 -15.87
N SER A 134 -4.40 8.91 -16.88
CA SER A 134 -4.97 7.57 -16.73
C SER A 134 -4.04 6.61 -15.99
N GLN A 135 -2.73 6.84 -16.06
CA GLN A 135 -1.74 6.00 -15.38
C GLN A 135 -1.71 6.25 -13.87
N THR A 136 -1.85 7.51 -13.42
CA THR A 136 -1.93 7.84 -11.99
C THR A 136 -3.13 7.17 -11.33
N THR A 137 -4.32 7.22 -11.95
CA THR A 137 -5.52 6.58 -11.38
C THR A 137 -5.39 5.06 -11.27
N VAL A 138 -4.71 4.42 -12.21
CA VAL A 138 -4.42 2.99 -12.20
C VAL A 138 -3.44 2.65 -11.06
N THR A 139 -2.35 3.40 -10.94
CA THR A 139 -1.37 3.22 -9.86
C THR A 139 -2.01 3.40 -8.49
N ASP A 140 -2.82 4.44 -8.28
CA ASP A 140 -3.50 4.67 -7.00
C ASP A 140 -4.47 3.52 -6.66
N ALA A 141 -5.15 2.94 -7.66
CA ALA A 141 -6.04 1.81 -7.46
C ALA A 141 -5.27 0.53 -7.08
N ILE A 142 -4.11 0.31 -7.71
CA ILE A 142 -3.23 -0.81 -7.38
C ILE A 142 -2.65 -0.63 -5.97
N GLU A 143 -2.16 0.57 -5.64
CA GLU A 143 -1.61 0.87 -4.32
C GLU A 143 -2.64 0.65 -3.21
N ARG A 144 -3.86 1.15 -3.37
CA ARG A 144 -4.94 0.90 -2.38
C ARG A 144 -5.24 -0.59 -2.22
N ALA A 145 -5.27 -1.35 -3.31
CA ALA A 145 -5.53 -2.79 -3.24
C ALA A 145 -4.39 -3.55 -2.56
N VAL A 146 -3.13 -3.18 -2.86
CA VAL A 146 -1.94 -3.75 -2.23
C VAL A 146 -1.90 -3.43 -0.74
N VAL A 147 -2.10 -2.18 -0.34
CA VAL A 147 -2.10 -1.77 1.08
C VAL A 147 -3.24 -2.45 1.85
N ALA A 148 -4.40 -2.64 1.23
CA ALA A 148 -5.51 -3.36 1.86
C ALA A 148 -5.22 -4.85 2.09
N ALA A 149 -4.49 -5.50 1.18
CA ALA A 149 -4.15 -6.93 1.28
C ALA A 149 -2.85 -7.18 2.06
N ALA A 150 -1.92 -6.24 2.04
CA ALA A 150 -0.61 -6.33 2.66
C ALA A 150 -0.33 -5.00 3.39
N PRO A 151 -0.93 -4.79 4.58
CA PRO A 151 -0.80 -3.55 5.33
C PRO A 151 0.63 -3.24 5.82
N GLU A 152 1.51 -4.24 5.82
CA GLU A 152 2.93 -4.09 6.12
C GLU A 152 3.75 -3.49 4.96
N VAL A 153 3.16 -3.36 3.77
CA VAL A 153 3.82 -2.74 2.62
C VAL A 153 3.99 -1.24 2.87
N SER A 154 5.24 -0.79 2.86
CA SER A 154 5.61 0.61 3.14
C SER A 154 5.50 1.48 1.89
N ARG A 155 5.76 0.91 0.71
CA ARG A 155 5.75 1.62 -0.57
C ARG A 155 5.50 0.67 -1.73
N VAL A 156 4.76 1.14 -2.72
CA VAL A 156 4.63 0.47 -4.03
C VAL A 156 5.43 1.27 -5.07
N ASP A 157 6.36 0.61 -5.75
CA ASP A 157 7.13 1.17 -6.86
C ASP A 157 6.72 0.51 -8.17
N VAL A 158 6.45 1.31 -9.20
CA VAL A 158 5.91 0.82 -10.46
C VAL A 158 6.85 1.18 -11.60
N GLU A 159 7.56 0.17 -12.11
CA GLU A 159 8.39 0.30 -13.31
C GLU A 159 7.54 0.66 -14.52
N GLY A 160 7.93 1.73 -15.23
CA GLY A 160 7.24 2.28 -16.40
C GLY A 160 6.55 3.62 -16.15
N VAL A 161 6.41 4.04 -14.89
CA VAL A 161 6.10 5.43 -14.54
C VAL A 161 7.40 6.21 -14.62
N VAL A 162 7.68 6.81 -15.77
CA VAL A 162 8.61 7.94 -15.80
C VAL A 162 7.95 9.01 -14.95
N ASP A 163 8.48 9.29 -13.75
CA ASP A 163 8.15 10.51 -13.03
C ASP A 163 8.65 11.68 -13.87
N ASP A 164 7.80 12.14 -14.79
CA ASP A 164 8.04 13.34 -15.56
C ASP A 164 7.71 14.57 -14.70
N ARG A 165 8.34 14.63 -13.51
CA ARG A 165 8.68 15.90 -12.87
C ARG A 165 9.97 16.48 -13.47
N ALA A 166 10.29 16.17 -14.72
CA ALA A 166 11.09 17.07 -15.51
C ALA A 166 10.26 18.34 -15.76
N PRO A 167 10.71 19.53 -15.32
CA PRO A 167 9.97 20.75 -15.57
C PRO A 167 10.22 21.17 -17.02
N LEU A 168 9.46 20.66 -17.99
CA LEU A 168 9.60 21.05 -19.40
C LEU A 168 8.19 21.25 -19.97
N LEU A 169 7.73 22.48 -20.20
CA LEU A 169 8.37 23.48 -21.06
C LEU A 169 8.36 24.88 -20.40
N GLN A 170 9.52 25.39 -19.98
CA GLN A 170 9.69 26.85 -19.92
C GLN A 170 9.82 27.36 -21.36
N ILE A 171 8.71 27.78 -21.95
CA ILE A 171 8.72 28.59 -23.17
C ILE A 171 9.51 29.86 -22.84
N ARG A 172 10.79 29.87 -23.21
CA ARG A 172 11.60 31.08 -23.09
C ARG A 172 11.24 32.00 -24.25
N HIS A 173 10.91 33.24 -23.92
CA HIS A 173 10.79 34.29 -24.92
C HIS A 173 12.09 34.40 -25.71
N ARG A 174 11.96 34.35 -27.04
CA ARG A 174 13.05 34.65 -27.98
C ARG A 174 13.62 36.03 -27.62
N PRO A 175 14.94 36.17 -27.37
CA PRO A 175 15.53 37.49 -27.14
C PRO A 175 15.28 38.38 -28.37
N PRO A 176 15.09 39.70 -28.20
CA PRO A 176 14.77 40.58 -29.31
C PRO A 176 15.97 40.70 -30.24
N GLY A 177 16.02 39.84 -31.25
CA GLY A 177 16.87 40.01 -32.43
C GLY A 177 16.16 40.91 -33.43
N SER A 178 16.89 41.83 -34.03
CA SER A 178 16.38 42.63 -35.14
C SER A 178 15.88 41.70 -36.24
N CYS A 179 14.63 41.92 -36.65
CA CYS A 179 14.04 41.25 -37.79
C CYS A 179 14.87 41.62 -39.03
N PRO A 180 15.47 40.66 -39.75
CA PRO A 180 16.10 40.99 -41.03
C PRO A 180 14.97 41.29 -42.02
N VAL A 181 14.80 42.55 -42.36
CA VAL A 181 13.94 42.98 -43.46
C VAL A 181 14.66 42.62 -44.76
N PRO A 182 14.06 41.88 -45.70
CA PRO A 182 14.68 41.67 -46.99
C PRO A 182 14.70 43.01 -47.75
N GLU A 183 15.89 43.42 -48.18
CA GLU A 183 16.05 44.54 -49.10
C GLU A 183 15.41 44.20 -50.46
N ALA A 184 14.58 45.15 -50.90
CA ALA A 184 14.10 45.37 -52.27
C ALA A 184 13.08 44.37 -52.85
N VAL A 185 11.85 44.86 -53.00
CA VAL A 185 11.23 44.97 -54.34
C VAL A 185 10.71 46.41 -54.47
N SER A 186 11.08 47.04 -55.58
CA SER A 186 10.75 48.41 -55.99
C SER A 186 9.27 48.77 -55.97
#